data_AF-A0A6N9H558-F1
#
_entry.id   AF-A0A6N9H558-F1
#
_cell.length_a   1.000
_cell.length_b   1.000
_cell.length_c   1.000
_cell.angle_alpha   90.00
_cell.angle_beta   90.00
_cell.angle_gamma   90.00
#
_symmetry.space_group_name_H-M   'P 1'
#
loop_
_entity.id
_entity.type
_entity.pdbx_description
1 polymer ?
#
loop_
_entity_poly.entity_id
_entity_poly.type
_entity_poly.pdbx_seq_one_letter_code
_entity_poly.pdbx_strand_id
1 'polypeptide(L)'
;MQRISAIAPNPAPYGLSSELVPAAEVPAASARLRAARSEGTAADAAQEAPESPAPDVVVVPEALTEHGVGLAVCDVDSTFIEQEVIELIADHAGVRAQVAEITESAMRGELDFEASLRARVRTLAGLPVEVLAEVAQQVSMTPGAREFVRGVQAGGGRVALVSGGFDVIVEAIAADAGADAARANRLGVDAGRLTGEVVGAVIDRAAKADALAEYAQRWGVDRSQTIAVGDGANDIDMVEAAGMGFAFCAKPALVAAADAAISVRRLDAVLAAVTGERP
;
A
#
# COMPACT_ATOMS: atom_id res chain seq x y z
N MET A 1 -0.46 6.69 26.42
CA MET A 1 -1.71 5.89 26.19
C MET A 1 -1.62 5.27 24.80
N GLN A 2 -2.28 4.14 24.53
CA GLN A 2 -2.31 3.56 23.17
C GLN A 2 -3.71 3.60 22.58
N ARG A 3 -3.78 3.89 21.28
CA ARG A 3 -5.03 3.76 20.54
C ARG A 3 -5.25 2.33 20.07
N ILE A 4 -6.48 1.88 20.13
CA ILE A 4 -6.92 0.65 19.49
C ILE A 4 -8.12 0.97 18.63
N SER A 5 -8.06 0.57 17.37
CA SER A 5 -9.10 0.81 16.38
C SER A 5 -9.57 -0.51 15.78
N ALA A 6 -10.87 -0.62 15.52
CA ALA A 6 -11.49 -1.72 14.81
C ALA A 6 -12.09 -1.19 13.51
N ILE A 7 -11.67 -1.76 12.38
CA ILE A 7 -12.18 -1.46 11.05
C ILE A 7 -13.07 -2.61 10.61
N ALA A 8 -14.36 -2.32 10.41
CA ALA A 8 -15.33 -3.31 9.96
C ALA A 8 -15.74 -3.03 8.50
N PRO A 9 -15.91 -4.04 7.64
CA PRO A 9 -16.35 -3.83 6.25
C PRO A 9 -17.81 -3.31 6.13
N ASN A 10 -18.59 -3.36 7.21
CA ASN A 10 -19.98 -2.94 7.27
C ASN A 10 -20.19 -2.12 8.56
N PRO A 11 -20.87 -0.94 8.52
CA PRO A 11 -21.50 -0.26 7.37
C PRO A 11 -20.53 0.35 6.37
N ALA A 12 -20.97 0.49 5.11
CA ALA A 12 -20.24 1.24 4.08
C ALA A 12 -20.08 2.73 4.49
N PRO A 13 -18.94 3.39 4.17
CA PRO A 13 -17.80 2.85 3.43
C PRO A 13 -16.93 1.87 4.23
N TYR A 14 -16.90 1.99 5.56
CA TYR A 14 -16.47 1.00 6.56
C TYR A 14 -16.90 1.50 7.96
N GLY A 15 -17.09 0.58 8.90
CA GLY A 15 -17.26 0.86 10.31
C GLY A 15 -15.92 1.15 10.98
N LEU A 16 -15.92 2.11 11.90
CA LEU A 16 -14.75 2.49 12.70
C LEU A 16 -15.17 2.61 14.17
N SER A 17 -14.51 1.84 15.03
CA SER A 17 -14.58 1.98 16.49
C SER A 17 -13.18 2.22 17.01
N SER A 18 -12.96 3.24 17.84
CA SER A 18 -11.63 3.56 18.37
C SER A 18 -11.71 3.94 19.85
N GLU A 19 -10.75 3.46 20.65
CA GLU A 19 -10.59 3.83 22.05
C GLU A 19 -9.12 4.09 22.40
N LEU A 20 -8.88 4.97 23.38
CA LEU A 20 -7.57 5.18 24.01
C LEU A 20 -7.53 4.41 25.33
N VAL A 21 -6.56 3.52 25.49
CA VAL A 21 -6.42 2.69 26.68
C VAL A 21 -5.00 2.71 27.23
N PRO A 22 -4.82 2.48 28.55
CA PRO A 22 -3.50 2.19 29.11
C PRO A 22 -2.89 0.93 28.45
N ALA A 23 -1.56 0.88 28.32
CA ALA A 23 -0.86 -0.26 27.71
C ALA A 23 -1.24 -1.61 28.35
N ALA A 24 -1.49 -1.62 29.67
CA ALA A 24 -1.90 -2.81 30.42
C ALA A 24 -3.29 -3.35 30.02
N GLU A 25 -4.16 -2.51 29.44
CA GLU A 25 -5.52 -2.87 29.05
C GLU A 25 -5.65 -3.26 27.58
N VAL A 26 -4.58 -3.07 26.79
CA VAL A 26 -4.56 -3.36 25.36
C VAL A 26 -5.03 -4.77 24.99
N PRO A 27 -4.59 -5.85 25.69
CA PRO A 27 -5.06 -7.20 25.38
C PRO A 27 -6.57 -7.37 25.57
N ALA A 28 -7.14 -6.80 26.63
CA ALA A 28 -8.56 -6.89 26.94
C ALA A 28 -9.39 -6.08 25.94
N ALA A 29 -8.98 -4.84 25.67
CA ALA A 29 -9.61 -3.97 24.68
C ALA A 29 -9.62 -4.58 23.27
N SER A 30 -8.48 -5.12 22.83
CA SER A 30 -8.36 -5.80 21.54
C SER A 30 -9.29 -7.02 21.44
N ALA A 31 -9.39 -7.82 22.51
CA ALA A 31 -10.29 -8.97 22.54
C ALA A 31 -11.77 -8.55 22.45
N ARG A 32 -12.17 -7.47 23.13
CA ARG A 32 -13.52 -6.91 23.06
C ARG A 32 -13.86 -6.44 21.64
N LEU A 33 -12.96 -5.69 21.00
CA LEU A 33 -13.18 -5.17 19.65
C LEU A 33 -13.25 -6.29 18.59
N ARG A 34 -12.46 -7.37 18.72
CA ARG A 34 -12.59 -8.55 17.86
C ARG A 34 -13.91 -9.29 18.05
N ALA A 35 -14.41 -9.31 19.28
CA ALA A 35 -15.68 -9.97 19.63
C ALA A 35 -16.91 -9.12 19.26
N ALA A 36 -16.75 -7.81 19.10
CA ALA A 36 -17.76 -6.89 18.59
C ALA A 36 -18.01 -7.15 17.09
N ARG A 37 -18.61 -8.31 16.80
CA ARG A 37 -19.32 -8.52 15.54
C ARG A 37 -20.38 -7.42 15.46
N SER A 38 -20.60 -6.84 14.29
CA SER A 38 -21.64 -5.84 14.08
C SER A 38 -22.95 -6.37 14.64
N GLU A 39 -23.36 -5.88 15.80
CA GLU A 39 -24.71 -6.09 16.33
C GLU A 39 -25.64 -5.37 15.36
N GLY A 40 -26.08 -6.10 14.33
CA GLY A 40 -27.29 -5.72 13.62
C GLY A 40 -28.38 -5.58 14.66
N THR A 41 -29.03 -4.41 14.70
CA THR A 41 -30.17 -4.15 15.58
C THR A 41 -31.10 -5.37 15.59
N ALA A 42 -31.50 -5.81 16.78
CA ALA A 42 -32.27 -7.03 17.06
C ALA A 42 -33.69 -7.08 16.46
N ALA A 43 -33.95 -6.40 15.34
CA ALA A 43 -35.24 -6.29 14.67
C ALA A 43 -35.36 -7.10 13.36
N ASP A 44 -34.26 -7.64 12.79
CA ASP A 44 -34.28 -8.36 11.50
C ASP A 44 -33.80 -9.83 11.59
N ALA A 45 -34.16 -10.51 12.67
CA ALA A 45 -33.80 -11.92 12.93
C ALA A 45 -34.58 -12.95 12.06
N ALA A 46 -34.80 -12.68 10.77
CA ALA A 46 -35.54 -13.58 9.88
C ALA A 46 -34.87 -13.90 8.53
N GLN A 47 -33.66 -13.41 8.26
CA GLN A 47 -32.84 -13.91 7.14
C GLN A 47 -31.43 -14.19 7.65
N GLU A 48 -30.96 -15.42 7.44
CA GLU A 48 -29.56 -15.81 7.58
C GLU A 48 -28.71 -15.01 6.57
N ALA A 49 -28.45 -13.74 6.90
CA ALA A 49 -27.42 -12.97 6.23
C ALA A 49 -26.08 -13.66 6.49
N PRO A 50 -25.18 -13.78 5.49
CA PRO A 50 -23.85 -14.32 5.72
C PRO A 50 -23.18 -13.56 6.87
N GLU A 51 -22.51 -14.28 7.78
CA GLU A 51 -21.77 -13.66 8.89
C GLU A 51 -20.89 -12.54 8.34
N SER A 52 -21.08 -11.31 8.84
CA SER A 52 -20.19 -10.22 8.47
C SER A 52 -18.76 -10.57 8.91
N PRO A 53 -17.74 -10.27 8.09
CA PRO A 53 -16.35 -10.55 8.44
C PRO A 53 -16.00 -9.92 9.79
N ALA A 54 -15.12 -10.57 10.55
CA ALA A 54 -14.58 -9.98 11.77
C ALA A 54 -13.87 -8.66 11.44
N PRO A 55 -13.92 -7.65 12.34
CA PRO A 55 -13.22 -6.40 12.12
C PRO A 55 -11.70 -6.60 12.22
N ASP A 56 -10.97 -5.82 11.43
CA ASP A 56 -9.53 -5.68 11.57
C ASP A 56 -9.23 -4.85 12.82
N VAL A 57 -8.49 -5.42 13.77
CA VAL A 57 -8.13 -4.73 15.02
C VAL A 57 -6.68 -4.30 14.99
N VAL A 58 -6.48 -2.99 15.09
CA VAL A 58 -5.19 -2.31 14.98
C VAL A 58 -4.84 -1.71 16.33
N VAL A 59 -3.68 -2.08 16.87
CA VAL A 59 -3.09 -1.47 18.07
C VAL A 59 -2.03 -0.49 17.62
N VAL A 60 -2.24 0.79 17.90
CA VAL A 60 -1.36 1.86 17.44
C VAL A 60 -0.25 2.10 18.47
N PRO A 61 1.03 2.19 18.05
CA PRO A 61 2.11 2.62 18.91
C PRO A 61 1.83 3.97 19.59
N GLU A 62 2.37 4.17 20.79
CA GLU A 62 2.18 5.40 21.56
C GLU A 62 2.67 6.64 20.79
N ALA A 63 3.84 6.56 20.14
CA ALA A 63 4.38 7.67 19.36
C ALA A 63 3.44 8.13 18.23
N LEU A 64 2.82 7.20 17.49
CA LEU A 64 1.84 7.53 16.45
C LEU A 64 0.53 8.06 17.06
N THR A 65 0.14 7.58 18.24
CA THR A 65 -1.04 8.07 18.97
C THR A 65 -0.85 9.52 19.44
N GLU A 66 0.36 9.87 19.89
CA GLU A 66 0.67 11.18 20.48
C GLU A 66 1.07 12.23 19.43
N HIS A 67 1.81 11.83 18.41
CA HIS A 67 2.40 12.75 17.44
C HIS A 67 1.80 12.66 16.04
N GLY A 68 0.95 11.67 15.78
CA GLY A 68 0.40 11.41 14.45
C GLY A 68 1.42 10.87 13.46
N VAL A 69 0.96 10.70 12.22
CA VAL A 69 1.77 10.19 11.10
C VAL A 69 2.61 11.34 10.53
N GLY A 70 3.93 11.29 10.73
CA GLY A 70 4.86 12.25 10.14
C GLY A 70 5.23 11.91 8.69
N LEU A 71 5.25 10.62 8.37
CA LEU A 71 5.53 10.11 7.02
C LEU A 71 4.75 8.83 6.75
N ALA A 72 4.02 8.79 5.64
CA ALA A 72 3.49 7.56 5.06
C ALA A 72 4.25 7.19 3.78
N VAL A 73 4.73 5.96 3.70
CA VAL A 73 5.30 5.39 2.47
C VAL A 73 4.39 4.29 1.95
N CYS A 74 3.93 4.39 0.72
CA CYS A 74 3.00 3.42 0.13
C CYS A 74 3.62 2.74 -1.09
N ASP A 75 3.42 1.42 -1.20
CA ASP A 75 3.49 0.75 -2.50
C ASP A 75 2.40 1.29 -3.44
N VAL A 76 2.60 1.11 -4.73
CA VAL A 76 1.71 1.62 -5.78
C VAL A 76 0.82 0.51 -6.31
N ASP A 77 1.39 -0.46 -7.03
CA ASP A 77 0.64 -1.55 -7.65
C ASP A 77 -0.14 -2.32 -6.58
N SER A 78 -1.40 -2.66 -6.87
CA SER A 78 -2.30 -3.38 -5.95
C SER A 78 -2.54 -2.76 -4.54
N THR A 79 -1.99 -1.57 -4.27
CA THR A 79 -2.04 -0.87 -2.98
C THR A 79 -2.60 0.55 -3.11
N PHE A 80 -1.87 1.45 -3.78
CA PHE A 80 -2.31 2.82 -4.03
C PHE A 80 -3.23 2.91 -5.26
N ILE A 81 -3.04 1.97 -6.18
CA ILE A 81 -3.84 1.77 -7.38
C ILE A 81 -4.35 0.33 -7.45
N GLU A 82 -5.38 0.10 -8.26
CA GLU A 82 -6.03 -1.21 -8.34
C GLU A 82 -5.33 -2.19 -9.30
N GLN A 83 -4.47 -1.69 -10.18
CA GLN A 83 -3.83 -2.46 -11.24
C GLN A 83 -2.37 -2.77 -10.94
N GLU A 84 -1.83 -3.73 -11.71
CA GLU A 84 -0.39 -3.95 -11.91
C GLU A 84 0.05 -3.20 -13.17
N VAL A 85 0.83 -2.12 -13.02
CA VAL A 85 1.21 -1.23 -14.14
C VAL A 85 1.90 -1.97 -15.27
N ILE A 86 2.79 -2.93 -14.95
CA ILE A 86 3.52 -3.67 -15.97
C ILE A 86 2.61 -4.51 -16.87
N GLU A 87 1.49 -4.99 -16.34
CA GLU A 87 0.52 -5.76 -17.12
C GLU A 87 -0.27 -4.87 -18.08
N LEU A 88 -0.59 -3.63 -17.66
CA LEU A 88 -1.21 -2.63 -18.54
C LEU A 88 -0.29 -2.27 -19.71
N ILE A 89 1.02 -2.07 -19.46
CA ILE A 89 1.98 -1.83 -20.55
C ILE A 89 2.10 -3.07 -21.46
N ALA A 90 2.07 -4.27 -20.88
CA ALA A 90 2.15 -5.52 -21.64
C ALA A 90 0.96 -5.74 -22.58
N ASP A 91 -0.23 -5.24 -22.22
CA ASP A 91 -1.40 -5.27 -23.10
C ASP A 91 -1.17 -4.45 -24.39
N HIS A 92 -0.54 -3.29 -24.29
CA HIS A 92 -0.16 -2.47 -25.44
C HIS A 92 0.87 -3.14 -26.35
N ALA A 93 1.73 -4.00 -25.80
CA ALA A 93 2.67 -4.82 -26.57
C ALA A 93 2.06 -6.13 -27.08
N GLY A 94 0.85 -6.51 -26.65
CA GLY A 94 0.27 -7.82 -26.94
C GLY A 94 1.02 -8.98 -26.28
N VAL A 95 1.76 -8.73 -25.21
CA VAL A 95 2.64 -9.70 -24.52
C VAL A 95 2.19 -10.02 -23.09
N ARG A 96 0.95 -9.68 -22.72
CA ARG A 96 0.42 -9.92 -21.36
C ARG A 96 0.57 -11.37 -20.88
N ALA A 97 0.31 -12.34 -21.75
CA ALA A 97 0.48 -13.75 -21.41
C ALA A 97 1.93 -14.10 -21.06
N GLN A 98 2.90 -13.54 -21.79
CA GLN A 98 4.33 -13.76 -21.53
C GLN A 98 4.78 -13.10 -20.22
N VAL A 99 4.29 -11.90 -19.93
CA VAL A 99 4.57 -11.22 -18.66
C VAL A 99 4.00 -12.00 -17.48
N ALA A 100 2.78 -12.52 -17.60
CA ALA A 100 2.16 -13.35 -16.58
C ALA A 100 2.96 -14.63 -16.30
N GLU A 101 3.41 -15.34 -17.33
CA GLU A 101 4.22 -16.55 -17.19
C GLU A 101 5.54 -16.28 -16.43
N ILE A 102 6.20 -15.15 -16.71
CA ILE A 102 7.42 -14.73 -16.00
C ILE A 102 7.11 -14.38 -14.54
N THR A 103 6.01 -13.65 -14.27
CA THR A 103 5.57 -13.31 -12.92
C THR A 103 5.30 -14.56 -12.09
N GLU A 104 4.56 -15.53 -12.64
CA GLU A 104 4.27 -16.80 -11.97
C GLU A 104 5.54 -17.57 -11.65
N SER A 105 6.51 -17.59 -12.58
CA SER A 105 7.80 -18.25 -12.38
C SER A 105 8.60 -17.62 -11.23
N ALA A 106 8.57 -16.29 -11.12
CA ALA A 106 9.17 -15.58 -10.00
C ALA A 106 8.45 -15.88 -8.67
N MET A 107 7.13 -15.97 -8.67
CA MET A 107 6.36 -16.36 -7.47
C MET A 107 6.62 -17.80 -7.01
N ARG A 108 7.03 -18.70 -7.92
CA ARG A 108 7.52 -20.05 -7.60
C ARG A 108 8.96 -20.08 -7.08
N GLY A 109 9.65 -18.93 -7.05
CA GLY A 109 11.04 -18.81 -6.61
C GLY A 109 12.06 -19.24 -7.68
N GLU A 110 11.64 -19.37 -8.94
CA GLU A 110 12.54 -19.76 -10.04
C GLU A 110 13.41 -18.57 -10.53
N LEU A 111 12.97 -17.35 -10.26
CA LEU A 111 13.68 -16.10 -10.55
C LEU A 111 13.68 -15.21 -9.31
N ASP A 112 14.81 -14.56 -9.04
CA ASP A 112 14.83 -13.45 -8.09
C ASP A 112 14.06 -12.23 -8.65
N PHE A 113 13.77 -11.25 -7.79
CA PHE A 113 12.95 -10.10 -8.14
C PHE A 113 13.54 -9.30 -9.31
N GLU A 114 14.84 -9.01 -9.27
CA GLU A 114 15.51 -8.22 -10.31
C GLU A 114 15.52 -8.96 -11.65
N ALA A 115 15.85 -10.26 -11.65
CA ALA A 115 15.83 -11.10 -12.84
C ALA A 115 14.42 -11.18 -13.44
N SER A 116 13.38 -11.33 -12.60
CA SER A 116 11.98 -11.31 -13.02
C SER A 116 11.57 -9.97 -13.62
N LEU A 117 11.92 -8.85 -12.98
CA LEU A 117 11.64 -7.51 -13.49
C LEU A 117 12.31 -7.29 -14.85
N ARG A 118 13.62 -7.56 -14.96
CA ARG A 118 14.36 -7.41 -16.21
C ARG A 118 13.84 -8.35 -17.30
N ALA A 119 13.34 -9.53 -16.95
CA ALA A 119 12.70 -10.45 -17.89
C ALA A 119 11.38 -9.89 -18.43
N ARG A 120 10.51 -9.37 -17.57
CA ARG A 120 9.25 -8.74 -17.99
C ARG A 120 9.50 -7.47 -18.80
N VAL A 121 10.45 -6.62 -18.39
CA VAL A 121 10.76 -5.39 -19.11
C VAL A 121 11.33 -5.65 -20.50
N ARG A 122 12.11 -6.73 -20.68
CA ARG A 122 12.58 -7.15 -22.01
C ARG A 122 11.47 -7.42 -23.01
N THR A 123 10.30 -7.90 -22.57
CA THR A 123 9.17 -8.17 -23.48
C THR A 123 8.53 -6.89 -24.00
N LEU A 124 8.85 -5.74 -23.41
CA LEU A 124 8.29 -4.43 -23.76
C LEU A 124 9.15 -3.68 -24.81
N ALA A 125 10.26 -4.27 -25.25
CA ALA A 125 11.18 -3.65 -26.19
C ALA A 125 10.48 -3.25 -27.51
N GLY A 126 10.76 -2.04 -27.98
CA GLY A 126 10.21 -1.48 -29.21
C GLY A 126 8.89 -0.73 -29.05
N LEU A 127 8.23 -0.79 -27.89
CA LEU A 127 7.04 0.03 -27.63
C LEU A 127 7.36 1.53 -27.72
N PRO A 128 6.47 2.36 -28.30
CA PRO A 128 6.60 3.82 -28.23
C PRO A 128 6.49 4.31 -26.77
N VAL A 129 7.27 5.32 -26.39
CA VAL A 129 7.27 5.86 -25.03
C VAL A 129 5.92 6.50 -24.65
N GLU A 130 5.14 6.94 -25.64
CA GLU A 130 3.82 7.53 -25.49
C GLU A 130 2.83 6.59 -24.79
N VAL A 131 3.04 5.26 -24.92
CA VAL A 131 2.25 4.23 -24.23
C VAL A 131 2.29 4.42 -22.71
N LEU A 132 3.40 4.89 -22.14
CA LEU A 132 3.51 5.10 -20.70
C LEU A 132 2.52 6.17 -20.21
N ALA A 133 2.32 7.23 -21.00
CA ALA A 133 1.36 8.29 -20.69
C ALA A 133 -0.09 7.79 -20.85
N GLU A 134 -0.35 6.94 -21.85
CA GLU A 134 -1.66 6.30 -22.02
C GLU A 134 -2.00 5.36 -20.87
N VAL A 135 -1.03 4.56 -20.42
CA VAL A 135 -1.19 3.69 -19.24
C VAL A 135 -1.46 4.50 -17.98
N ALA A 136 -0.74 5.61 -17.76
CA ALA A 136 -0.97 6.48 -16.61
C ALA A 136 -2.42 7.02 -16.55
N GLN A 137 -3.08 7.21 -17.71
CA GLN A 137 -4.48 7.63 -17.77
C GLN A 137 -5.50 6.49 -17.53
N GLN A 138 -5.08 5.23 -17.65
CA GLN A 138 -5.93 4.05 -17.46
C GLN A 138 -5.94 3.55 -16.01
N VAL A 139 -5.00 4.03 -15.19
CA VAL A 139 -4.85 3.62 -13.80
C VAL A 139 -6.01 4.17 -12.96
N SER A 140 -6.60 3.29 -12.16
CA SER A 140 -7.58 3.65 -11.14
C SER A 140 -6.92 3.67 -9.77
N MET A 141 -7.04 4.78 -9.05
CA MET A 141 -6.62 4.82 -7.65
C MET A 141 -7.52 3.94 -6.80
N THR A 142 -6.92 3.26 -5.83
CA THR A 142 -7.66 2.54 -4.81
C THR A 142 -8.61 3.51 -4.09
N PRO A 143 -9.87 3.11 -3.85
CA PRO A 143 -10.81 3.95 -3.11
C PRO A 143 -10.20 4.49 -1.82
N GLY A 144 -10.35 5.78 -1.53
CA GLY A 144 -9.75 6.38 -0.33
C GLY A 144 -8.30 6.83 -0.48
N ALA A 145 -7.61 6.57 -1.60
CA ALA A 145 -6.18 6.95 -1.74
C ALA A 145 -5.95 8.46 -1.66
N ARG A 146 -6.82 9.28 -2.25
CA ARG A 146 -6.71 10.74 -2.16
C ARG A 146 -7.07 11.25 -0.78
N GLU A 147 -8.08 10.66 -0.15
CA GLU A 147 -8.49 10.93 1.24
C GLU A 147 -7.33 10.62 2.20
N PHE A 148 -6.66 9.50 2.00
CA PHE A 148 -5.46 9.11 2.75
C PHE A 148 -4.36 10.18 2.64
N VAL A 149 -4.01 10.61 1.42
CA VAL A 149 -2.98 11.65 1.22
C VAL A 149 -3.36 12.95 1.92
N ARG A 150 -4.59 13.44 1.68
CA ARG A 150 -5.08 14.67 2.30
C ARG A 150 -5.10 14.57 3.82
N GLY A 151 -5.50 13.43 4.38
CA GLY A 151 -5.57 13.21 5.81
C GLY A 151 -4.18 13.23 6.47
N VAL A 152 -3.19 12.55 5.87
CA VAL A 152 -1.80 12.59 6.36
C VAL A 152 -1.27 14.03 6.34
N GLN A 153 -1.48 14.75 5.23
CA GLN A 153 -1.01 16.13 5.08
C GLN A 153 -1.75 17.11 6.01
N ALA A 154 -3.03 16.90 6.28
CA ALA A 154 -3.80 17.69 7.24
C ALA A 154 -3.26 17.53 8.67
N GLY A 155 -2.71 16.35 9.00
CA GLY A 155 -1.96 16.10 10.23
C GLY A 155 -0.53 16.67 10.26
N GLY A 156 -0.09 17.35 9.19
CA GLY A 156 1.27 17.87 9.05
C GLY A 156 2.31 16.86 8.54
N GLY A 157 1.87 15.65 8.18
CA GLY A 157 2.72 14.60 7.64
C GLY A 157 3.01 14.75 6.14
N ARG A 158 3.79 13.81 5.62
CA ARG A 158 4.14 13.69 4.19
C ARG A 158 3.79 12.32 3.65
N VAL A 159 3.52 12.23 2.35
CA VAL A 159 3.29 10.95 1.66
C VAL A 159 4.29 10.74 0.55
N ALA A 160 4.92 9.56 0.52
CA ALA A 160 5.79 9.12 -0.56
C ALA A 160 5.28 7.82 -1.20
N LEU A 161 5.31 7.74 -2.52
CA LEU A 161 5.03 6.52 -3.27
C LEU A 161 6.34 5.82 -3.64
N VAL A 162 6.49 4.55 -3.28
CA VAL A 162 7.71 3.77 -3.56
C VAL A 162 7.34 2.43 -4.19
N SER A 163 7.70 2.27 -5.46
CA SER A 163 7.18 1.20 -6.31
C SER A 163 8.27 0.43 -7.04
N GLY A 164 8.01 -0.86 -7.27
CA GLY A 164 8.76 -1.67 -8.24
C GLY A 164 8.33 -1.44 -9.71
N GLY A 165 7.30 -0.62 -9.93
CA GLY A 165 6.82 -0.15 -11.22
C GLY A 165 7.73 0.94 -11.83
N PHE A 166 7.16 1.84 -12.64
CA PHE A 166 7.94 2.73 -13.50
C PHE A 166 7.74 4.23 -13.23
N ASP A 167 8.84 4.98 -13.22
CA ASP A 167 8.93 6.40 -12.81
C ASP A 167 7.90 7.30 -13.49
N VAL A 168 7.80 7.29 -14.81
CA VAL A 168 6.83 8.13 -15.57
C VAL A 168 5.39 7.95 -15.07
N ILE A 169 5.00 6.72 -14.74
CA ILE A 169 3.63 6.39 -14.34
C ILE A 169 3.43 6.68 -12.85
N VAL A 170 4.40 6.30 -12.01
CA VAL A 170 4.34 6.53 -10.56
C VAL A 170 4.39 8.01 -10.22
N GLU A 171 5.18 8.81 -10.94
CA GLU A 171 5.21 10.27 -10.80
C GLU A 171 3.88 10.91 -11.21
N ALA A 172 3.24 10.41 -12.27
CA ALA A 172 1.91 10.89 -12.69
C ALA A 172 0.85 10.57 -11.63
N ILE A 173 0.86 9.35 -11.08
CA ILE A 173 -0.04 8.93 -9.98
C ILE A 173 0.20 9.80 -8.74
N ALA A 174 1.47 10.01 -8.35
CA ALA A 174 1.83 10.85 -7.21
C ALA A 174 1.34 12.29 -7.38
N ALA A 175 1.55 12.89 -8.57
CA ALA A 175 1.13 14.25 -8.87
C ALA A 175 -0.40 14.40 -8.82
N ASP A 176 -1.14 13.45 -9.40
CA ASP A 176 -2.60 13.44 -9.40
C ASP A 176 -3.17 13.22 -7.98
N ALA A 177 -2.53 12.40 -7.16
CA ALA A 177 -2.92 12.18 -5.76
C ALA A 177 -2.54 13.33 -4.81
N GLY A 178 -1.56 14.14 -5.19
CA GLY A 178 -0.96 15.15 -4.33
C GLY A 178 0.08 14.60 -3.35
N ALA A 179 0.71 13.45 -3.65
CA ALA A 179 1.80 12.90 -2.85
C ALA A 179 3.07 13.77 -2.97
N ASP A 180 3.87 13.81 -1.91
CA ASP A 180 5.03 14.69 -1.77
C ASP A 180 6.29 14.16 -2.47
N ALA A 181 6.38 12.85 -2.70
CA ALA A 181 7.48 12.22 -3.39
C ALA A 181 7.08 10.92 -4.09
N ALA A 182 7.89 10.52 -5.07
CA ALA A 182 7.77 9.27 -5.81
C ALA A 182 9.16 8.65 -6.02
N ARG A 183 9.26 7.32 -5.97
CA ARG A 183 10.45 6.56 -6.36
C ARG A 183 10.00 5.27 -7.06
N ALA A 184 10.58 5.00 -8.23
CA ALA A 184 10.27 3.82 -9.01
C ALA A 184 11.43 3.45 -9.95
N ASN A 185 11.31 2.31 -10.63
CA ASN A 185 12.28 1.90 -11.65
C ASN A 185 12.19 2.78 -12.89
N ARG A 186 13.29 2.94 -13.61
CA ARG A 186 13.32 3.69 -14.86
C ARG A 186 13.45 2.75 -16.06
N LEU A 187 12.58 2.91 -17.05
CA LEU A 187 12.70 2.21 -18.33
C LEU A 187 13.73 2.92 -19.23
N GLY A 188 14.57 2.14 -19.90
CA GLY A 188 15.51 2.67 -20.89
C GLY A 188 14.75 3.08 -22.15
N VAL A 189 15.04 4.28 -22.65
CA VAL A 189 14.42 4.84 -23.85
C VAL A 189 15.50 5.22 -24.85
N ASP A 190 15.32 4.81 -26.11
CA ASP A 190 16.15 5.22 -27.23
C ASP A 190 15.25 5.58 -28.43
N ALA A 191 15.55 6.70 -29.08
CA ALA A 191 14.79 7.23 -30.22
C ALA A 191 13.24 7.21 -30.04
N GLY A 192 12.76 7.52 -28.83
CA GLY A 192 11.32 7.54 -28.50
C GLY A 192 10.69 6.16 -28.27
N ARG A 193 11.49 5.09 -28.14
CA ARG A 193 11.02 3.73 -27.90
C ARG A 193 11.66 3.09 -26.69
N LEU A 194 10.93 2.19 -26.05
CA LEU A 194 11.44 1.38 -24.95
C LEU A 194 12.53 0.42 -25.46
N THR A 195 13.67 0.43 -24.78
CA THR A 195 14.81 -0.46 -25.08
C THR A 195 14.59 -1.89 -24.59
N GLY A 196 13.67 -2.09 -23.64
CA GLY A 196 13.51 -3.35 -22.92
C GLY A 196 14.50 -3.52 -21.77
N GLU A 197 15.15 -2.44 -21.33
CA GLU A 197 16.08 -2.44 -20.20
C GLU A 197 15.57 -1.57 -19.04
N VAL A 198 15.97 -1.93 -17.82
CA VAL A 198 15.81 -1.08 -16.62
C VAL A 198 17.11 -0.32 -16.38
N VAL A 199 17.01 1.01 -16.27
CA VAL A 199 18.13 1.93 -16.09
C VAL A 199 18.43 2.09 -14.60
N GLY A 200 19.71 1.96 -14.24
CA GLY A 200 20.18 2.19 -12.88
C GLY A 200 19.90 1.01 -11.94
N ALA A 201 19.92 1.32 -10.63
CA ALA A 201 19.62 0.36 -9.59
C ALA A 201 18.11 0.05 -9.57
N VAL A 202 17.79 -1.23 -9.37
CA VAL A 202 16.40 -1.68 -9.28
C VAL A 202 15.84 -1.35 -7.90
N ILE A 203 14.61 -0.86 -7.88
CA ILE A 203 13.82 -0.68 -6.66
C ILE A 203 13.27 -2.05 -6.25
N ASP A 204 14.07 -2.79 -5.51
CA ASP A 204 13.73 -4.05 -4.87
C ASP A 204 13.24 -3.86 -3.43
N ARG A 205 13.06 -4.97 -2.70
CA ARG A 205 12.56 -4.98 -1.32
C ARG A 205 13.43 -4.13 -0.38
N ALA A 206 14.75 -4.25 -0.47
CA ALA A 206 15.68 -3.47 0.35
C ALA A 206 15.67 -1.99 -0.04
N ALA A 207 15.63 -1.69 -1.34
CA ALA A 207 15.54 -0.32 -1.84
C ALA A 207 14.26 0.41 -1.38
N LYS A 208 13.16 -0.31 -1.14
CA LYS A 208 11.94 0.27 -0.55
C LYS A 208 12.15 0.70 0.91
N ALA A 209 12.85 -0.10 1.71
CA ALA A 209 13.20 0.25 3.08
C ALA A 209 14.19 1.44 3.13
N ASP A 210 15.20 1.44 2.24
CA ASP A 210 16.14 2.54 2.10
C ASP A 210 15.43 3.85 1.72
N ALA A 211 14.44 3.78 0.82
CA ALA A 211 13.62 4.93 0.46
C ALA A 211 12.84 5.49 1.64
N LEU A 212 12.25 4.63 2.48
CA LEU A 212 11.58 5.07 3.71
C LEU A 212 12.55 5.82 4.64
N ALA A 213 13.73 5.24 4.88
CA ALA A 213 14.74 5.84 5.74
C ALA A 213 15.24 7.19 5.18
N GLU A 214 15.48 7.26 3.88
CA GLU A 214 15.92 8.49 3.21
C GLU A 214 14.87 9.60 3.27
N TYR A 215 13.60 9.26 3.02
CA TYR A 215 12.51 10.24 3.10
C TYR A 215 12.26 10.71 4.54
N ALA A 216 12.33 9.81 5.52
CA ALA A 216 12.24 10.16 6.94
C ALA A 216 13.36 11.14 7.33
N GLN A 217 14.61 10.84 6.95
CA GLN A 217 15.75 11.72 7.17
C GLN A 217 15.58 13.08 6.48
N ARG A 218 15.18 13.07 5.21
CA ARG A 218 14.98 14.29 4.40
C ARG A 218 13.96 15.24 5.01
N TRP A 219 12.91 14.69 5.62
CA TRP A 219 11.82 15.48 6.21
C TRP A 219 11.95 15.66 7.72
N GLY A 220 13.02 15.15 8.35
CA GLY A 220 13.23 15.26 9.79
C GLY A 220 12.16 14.53 10.62
N VAL A 221 11.63 13.43 10.10
CA VAL A 221 10.60 12.62 10.74
C VAL A 221 11.27 11.47 11.49
N ASP A 222 10.96 11.29 12.78
CA ASP A 222 11.44 10.14 13.54
C ASP A 222 10.80 8.85 13.01
N ARG A 223 11.56 7.74 13.02
CA ARG A 223 11.06 6.43 12.60
C ARG A 223 9.75 6.07 13.32
N SER A 224 9.60 6.41 14.60
CA SER A 224 8.39 6.11 15.37
C SER A 224 7.13 6.82 14.87
N GLN A 225 7.28 7.79 13.96
CA GLN A 225 6.18 8.53 13.33
C GLN A 225 5.97 8.12 11.86
N THR A 226 6.66 7.08 11.37
CA THR A 226 6.50 6.60 10.00
C THR A 226 5.50 5.45 9.95
N ILE A 227 4.69 5.42 8.89
CA ILE A 227 3.90 4.26 8.50
C ILE A 227 4.32 3.79 7.11
N ALA A 228 4.23 2.49 6.87
CA ALA A 228 4.42 1.89 5.55
C ALA A 228 3.21 1.04 5.18
N VAL A 229 2.79 1.07 3.92
CA VAL A 229 1.64 0.32 3.42
C VAL A 229 2.02 -0.45 2.15
N GLY A 230 1.73 -1.74 2.11
CA GLY A 230 1.93 -2.58 0.92
C GLY A 230 0.98 -3.78 0.89
N ASP A 231 1.02 -4.56 -0.19
CA ASP A 231 0.22 -5.79 -0.35
C ASP A 231 1.07 -7.05 -0.53
N GLY A 232 2.34 -6.91 -0.92
CA GLY A 232 3.18 -8.00 -1.42
C GLY A 232 4.43 -8.30 -0.61
N ALA A 233 5.09 -9.42 -0.93
CA ALA A 233 6.34 -9.83 -0.28
C ALA A 233 7.52 -8.88 -0.60
N ASN A 234 7.40 -8.10 -1.67
CA ASN A 234 8.31 -7.02 -2.06
C ASN A 234 8.29 -5.83 -1.09
N ASP A 235 7.30 -5.75 -0.20
CA ASP A 235 7.16 -4.64 0.76
C ASP A 235 7.67 -4.97 2.15
N ILE A 236 8.05 -6.23 2.40
CA ILE A 236 8.30 -6.71 3.77
C ILE A 236 9.39 -5.89 4.47
N ASP A 237 10.54 -5.61 3.84
CA ASP A 237 11.59 -4.80 4.50
C ASP A 237 11.10 -3.37 4.78
N MET A 238 10.26 -2.81 3.90
CA MET A 238 9.72 -1.46 4.08
C MET A 238 8.74 -1.41 5.25
N VAL A 239 7.85 -2.40 5.38
CA VAL A 239 6.89 -2.43 6.50
C VAL A 239 7.56 -2.75 7.82
N GLU A 240 8.59 -3.61 7.84
CA GLU A 240 9.38 -3.91 9.05
C GLU A 240 10.27 -2.73 9.48
N ALA A 241 10.74 -1.92 8.52
CA ALA A 241 11.55 -0.73 8.78
C ALA A 241 10.74 0.46 9.31
N ALA A 242 9.42 0.51 9.08
CA ALA A 242 8.57 1.60 9.54
C ALA A 242 8.44 1.63 11.07
N GLY A 243 7.86 2.72 11.58
CA GLY A 243 7.33 2.77 12.95
C GLY A 243 6.07 1.92 13.12
N MET A 244 5.29 1.78 12.04
CA MET A 244 4.18 0.84 11.92
C MET A 244 3.96 0.41 10.46
N GLY A 245 4.03 -0.89 10.22
CA GLY A 245 3.79 -1.52 8.93
C GLY A 245 2.36 -2.02 8.76
N PHE A 246 1.75 -1.74 7.60
CA PHE A 246 0.41 -2.17 7.22
C PHE A 246 0.42 -3.11 6.01
N ALA A 247 -0.19 -4.28 6.21
CA ALA A 247 -0.58 -5.20 5.16
C ALA A 247 -1.99 -4.83 4.64
N PHE A 248 -2.07 -4.17 3.48
CA PHE A 248 -3.31 -3.71 2.88
C PHE A 248 -3.84 -4.73 1.85
N CYS A 249 -4.98 -5.37 2.16
CA CYS A 249 -5.57 -6.44 1.34
C CYS A 249 -4.52 -7.46 0.84
N ALA A 250 -3.55 -7.75 1.71
CA ALA A 250 -2.25 -8.27 1.32
C ALA A 250 -2.20 -9.80 1.23
N LYS A 251 -1.14 -10.29 0.59
CA LYS A 251 -0.80 -11.70 0.52
C LYS A 251 -0.32 -12.21 1.91
N PRO A 252 -0.45 -13.51 2.21
CA PRO A 252 -0.13 -14.06 3.53
C PRO A 252 1.28 -13.74 4.04
N ALA A 253 2.27 -13.66 3.14
CA ALA A 253 3.65 -13.36 3.50
C ALA A 253 3.81 -11.96 4.12
N LEU A 254 3.12 -10.95 3.58
CA LEU A 254 3.17 -9.59 4.13
C LEU A 254 2.31 -9.48 5.40
N VAL A 255 1.14 -10.12 5.43
CA VAL A 255 0.29 -10.18 6.63
C VAL A 255 1.05 -10.74 7.83
N ALA A 256 1.91 -11.74 7.60
CA ALA A 256 2.72 -12.34 8.66
C ALA A 256 3.86 -11.45 9.17
N ALA A 257 4.30 -10.47 8.38
CA ALA A 257 5.42 -9.59 8.71
C ALA A 257 5.00 -8.19 9.19
N ALA A 258 3.83 -7.72 8.77
CA ALA A 258 3.32 -6.40 9.13
C ALA A 258 2.78 -6.36 10.57
N ASP A 259 2.79 -5.17 11.18
CA ASP A 259 2.23 -4.94 12.52
C ASP A 259 0.70 -5.02 12.53
N ALA A 260 0.08 -4.63 11.42
CA ALA A 260 -1.37 -4.61 11.26
C ALA A 260 -1.78 -4.98 9.83
N ALA A 261 -3.00 -5.52 9.70
CA ALA A 261 -3.62 -5.79 8.41
C ALA A 261 -4.94 -5.03 8.28
N ILE A 262 -5.22 -4.52 7.08
CA ILE A 262 -6.50 -3.90 6.71
C ILE A 262 -7.06 -4.67 5.52
N SER A 263 -8.20 -5.31 5.71
CA SER A 263 -8.88 -6.15 4.72
C SER A 263 -9.93 -5.38 3.90
N VAL A 264 -10.42 -4.26 4.42
CA VAL A 264 -11.28 -3.34 3.67
C VAL A 264 -10.49 -2.69 2.55
N ARG A 265 -10.95 -2.84 1.30
CA ARG A 265 -10.33 -2.26 0.10
C ARG A 265 -10.59 -0.76 -0.01
N ARG A 266 -10.10 -0.01 0.97
CA ARG A 266 -10.15 1.44 1.08
C ARG A 266 -8.92 1.98 1.79
N LEU A 267 -8.06 2.72 1.09
CA LEU A 267 -6.74 3.10 1.62
C LEU A 267 -6.84 4.10 2.79
N ASP A 268 -7.90 4.93 2.82
CA ASP A 268 -8.18 5.83 3.93
C ASP A 268 -8.46 5.11 5.25
N ALA A 269 -8.86 3.83 5.22
CA ALA A 269 -9.06 3.01 6.41
C ALA A 269 -7.75 2.78 7.19
N VAL A 270 -6.59 2.80 6.51
CA VAL A 270 -5.28 2.72 7.17
C VAL A 270 -5.07 3.92 8.08
N LEU A 271 -5.26 5.13 7.55
CA LEU A 271 -5.12 6.35 8.35
C LEU A 271 -6.19 6.40 9.44
N ALA A 272 -7.43 6.03 9.14
CA ALA A 272 -8.51 5.99 10.12
C ALA A 272 -8.23 5.04 11.29
N ALA A 273 -7.55 3.93 11.04
CA ALA A 273 -7.11 3.03 12.10
C ALA A 273 -6.07 3.69 13.03
N VAL A 274 -5.15 4.48 12.47
CA VAL A 274 -4.10 5.19 13.22
C VAL A 274 -4.66 6.40 14.00
N THR A 275 -5.54 7.18 13.38
CA THR A 275 -6.07 8.43 13.98
C THR A 275 -7.28 8.18 14.87
N GLY A 276 -8.04 7.11 14.61
CA GLY A 276 -9.35 6.86 15.22
C GLY A 276 -10.47 7.69 14.59
N GLU A 277 -10.22 8.38 13.49
CA GLU A 277 -11.17 9.25 12.79
C GLU A 277 -11.06 9.08 11.27
N ARG A 278 -12.19 9.21 10.56
CA ARG A 278 -12.18 9.13 9.08
C ARG A 278 -11.66 10.45 8.49
N PRO A 279 -10.67 10.41 7.57
CA PRO A 279 -10.12 11.60 6.93
C PRO A 279 -11.03 12.22 5.86
#